data_AF-A0A7J3ZKQ6-F1
#
_entry.id   AF-A0A7J3ZKQ6-F1
#
_cell.length_a   1.000
_cell.length_b   1.000
_cell.length_c   1.000
_cell.angle_alpha   90.00
_cell.angle_beta   90.00
_cell.angle_gamma   90.00
#
_symmetry.space_group_name_H-M   'P 1'
#
loop_
_entity.id
_entity.type
_entity.pdbx_description
1 polymer ?
#
loop_
_entity_poly.entity_id
_entity_poly.type
_entity_poly.pdbx_seq_one_letter_code
_entity_poly.pdbx_strand_id
1 'polypeptide(L)'
;MRIANIVKVDSKGRITIPLVIREALDIREGRHLIVVADMSKREILLTPIASGDKMVYEIKVELKDQPGALATFSNKLKDLGLNQLIVKCSTLKRGEIGECISLVEPVASREVDVDKVKRELEKLDVVYYLSVKPLEVTVA
;
A
#
# COMPACT_ATOMS: atom_id res chain seq x y z
N MET A 1 -12.71 7.66 -16.50
CA MET A 1 -12.05 7.52 -17.82
C MET A 1 -11.04 6.39 -17.74
N ARG A 2 -10.90 5.54 -18.77
CA ARG A 2 -9.89 4.46 -18.83
C ARG A 2 -9.11 4.60 -20.12
N ILE A 3 -7.78 4.63 -20.03
CA ILE A 3 -6.86 4.69 -21.17
C ILE A 3 -6.08 3.37 -21.22
N ALA A 4 -5.92 2.79 -22.39
CA ALA A 4 -5.14 1.57 -22.59
C ALA A 4 -4.23 1.74 -23.81
N ASN A 5 -2.93 1.54 -23.62
CA ASN A 5 -1.91 1.67 -24.66
C ASN A 5 -1.02 0.43 -24.67
N ILE A 6 -0.62 -0.01 -25.87
CA ILE A 6 0.48 -0.96 -26.03
C ILE A 6 1.79 -0.16 -26.07
N VAL A 7 2.72 -0.50 -25.20
CA VAL A 7 4.07 0.09 -25.14
C VAL A 7 5.12 -0.98 -25.38
N LYS A 8 6.28 -0.57 -25.91
CA LYS A 8 7.42 -1.47 -26.14
C LYS A 8 8.49 -1.22 -25.08
N VAL A 9 9.09 -2.30 -24.58
CA VAL A 9 10.24 -2.25 -23.67
C VAL A 9 11.50 -1.85 -24.46
N ASP A 10 12.27 -0.90 -23.95
CA ASP A 10 13.53 -0.48 -24.57
C ASP A 10 14.69 -1.46 -24.27
N SER A 11 15.86 -1.20 -24.84
CA SER A 11 17.05 -2.06 -24.66
C SER A 11 17.58 -2.12 -23.22
N LYS A 12 17.11 -1.23 -22.34
CA LYS A 12 17.47 -1.17 -20.92
C LYS A 12 16.36 -1.72 -20.02
N GLY A 13 15.33 -2.35 -20.58
CA GLY A 13 14.23 -2.91 -19.80
C GLY A 13 13.20 -1.88 -19.31
N ARG A 14 13.25 -0.63 -19.80
CA ARG A 14 12.37 0.45 -19.36
C ARG A 14 11.12 0.53 -20.23
N ILE A 15 10.03 1.00 -19.65
CA ILE A 15 8.82 1.42 -20.36
C ILE A 15 8.64 2.92 -20.25
N THR A 16 8.22 3.57 -21.33
CA THR A 16 7.86 4.99 -21.29
C THR A 16 6.36 5.12 -21.05
N ILE A 17 5.98 5.77 -19.96
CA ILE A 17 4.57 6.12 -19.70
C ILE A 17 4.19 7.30 -20.63
N PRO A 18 3.20 7.13 -21.52
CA PRO A 18 2.74 8.19 -22.42
C PRO A 18 2.38 9.48 -21.70
N LEU A 19 2.66 10.64 -22.31
CA LEU A 19 2.44 11.97 -21.72
C LEU A 19 1.03 12.15 -21.14
N VAL A 20 0.00 11.78 -21.90
CA VAL A 20 -1.41 11.90 -21.49
C VAL A 20 -1.69 11.12 -20.20
N ILE A 21 -1.07 9.95 -20.02
CA ILE A 21 -1.24 9.14 -18.80
C ILE A 21 -0.48 9.79 -17.63
N ARG A 22 0.74 10.30 -17.88
CA ARG A 22 1.52 10.98 -16.84
C ARG A 22 0.81 12.22 -16.31
N GLU A 23 0.27 13.06 -17.17
CA GLU A 23 -0.47 14.27 -16.78
C GLU A 23 -1.75 13.92 -16.02
N ALA A 24 -2.51 12.93 -16.50
CA ALA A 24 -3.75 12.51 -15.85
C ALA A 24 -3.53 11.89 -14.45
N LEU A 25 -2.34 11.34 -14.18
CA LEU A 25 -1.99 10.68 -12.92
C LEU A 25 -0.98 11.47 -12.07
N ASP A 26 -0.68 12.72 -12.41
CA ASP A 26 0.32 13.57 -11.73
C ASP A 26 1.73 12.94 -11.63
N ILE A 27 2.13 12.15 -12.63
CA ILE A 27 3.45 11.49 -12.66
C ILE A 27 4.47 12.47 -13.26
N ARG A 28 5.12 13.24 -12.38
CA ARG A 28 6.13 14.25 -12.73
C ARG A 28 7.49 13.92 -12.12
N GLU A 29 8.54 14.53 -12.66
CA GLU A 29 9.89 14.42 -12.09
C GLU A 29 9.90 14.84 -10.62
N GLY A 30 10.66 14.12 -9.78
CA GLY A 30 10.71 14.31 -8.33
C GLY A 30 9.53 13.71 -7.54
N ARG A 31 8.45 13.28 -8.20
CA ARG A 31 7.38 12.49 -7.55
C ARG A 31 7.82 11.05 -7.39
N HIS A 32 7.43 10.45 -6.27
CA HIS A 32 7.67 9.05 -5.99
C HIS A 32 6.44 8.23 -6.36
N LEU A 33 6.66 6.98 -6.77
CA LEU A 33 5.60 6.01 -7.00
C LEU A 33 5.89 4.76 -6.19
N ILE A 34 4.83 4.17 -5.64
CA ILE A 34 4.88 2.78 -5.18
C ILE A 34 4.75 1.88 -6.40
N VAL A 35 5.66 0.91 -6.51
CA VAL A 35 5.61 -0.16 -7.51
C VAL A 35 5.28 -1.47 -6.79
N VAL A 36 4.11 -2.03 -7.07
CA VAL A 36 3.72 -3.36 -6.56
C VAL A 36 3.76 -4.35 -7.73
N ALA A 37 4.72 -5.26 -7.71
CA ALA A 37 4.81 -6.35 -8.68
C ALA A 37 4.12 -7.60 -8.13
N ASP A 38 2.96 -7.95 -8.69
CA ASP A 38 2.24 -9.19 -8.36
C ASP A 38 2.73 -10.30 -9.31
N MET A 39 3.70 -11.08 -8.83
CA MET A 39 4.31 -12.17 -9.61
C MET A 39 3.33 -13.29 -9.94
N SER A 40 2.29 -13.47 -9.11
CA SER A 40 1.27 -14.50 -9.33
C SER A 40 0.36 -14.13 -10.50
N LYS A 41 -0.03 -12.85 -10.58
CA LYS A 41 -0.87 -12.30 -11.65
C LYS A 41 -0.08 -11.86 -12.88
N ARG A 42 1.24 -11.72 -12.74
CA ARG A 42 2.14 -11.12 -13.75
C ARG A 42 1.73 -9.69 -14.09
N GLU A 43 1.40 -8.90 -13.06
CA GLU A 43 0.95 -7.52 -13.19
C GLU A 43 1.80 -6.59 -12.33
N ILE A 44 1.93 -5.33 -12.76
CA ILE A 44 2.53 -4.25 -11.97
C ILE A 44 1.46 -3.18 -11.73
N LEU A 45 1.29 -2.79 -10.47
CA LEU A 45 0.52 -1.61 -10.08
C LEU A 45 1.47 -0.47 -9.76
N LEU A 46 1.23 0.69 -10.36
CA LEU A 46 1.94 1.94 -10.07
C LEU A 46 0.98 2.89 -9.36
N THR A 47 1.39 3.44 -8.22
CA THR A 47 0.58 4.42 -7.48
C THR A 47 1.43 5.61 -7.08
N PRO A 48 1.12 6.83 -7.57
CA PRO A 48 1.80 8.05 -7.13
C PRO A 48 1.62 8.26 -5.63
N ILE A 49 2.68 8.69 -4.94
CA ILE A 49 2.62 9.06 -3.52
C ILE A 49 3.01 10.51 -3.29
N ALA A 50 2.42 11.11 -2.27
CA ALA A 50 2.52 12.54 -2.01
C ALA A 50 3.91 12.97 -1.51
N SER A 51 4.62 12.10 -0.77
CA SER A 51 5.90 12.42 -0.15
C SER A 51 6.89 11.27 -0.34
N GLY A 52 8.03 11.56 -0.97
CA GLY A 52 9.16 10.62 -1.07
C GLY A 52 10.04 10.58 0.18
N ASP A 53 9.85 11.53 1.09
CA ASP A 53 10.72 11.70 2.26
C ASP A 53 10.30 10.81 3.43
N LYS A 54 9.14 10.17 3.34
CA LYS A 54 8.55 9.35 4.39
C LYS A 54 8.75 7.87 4.10
N MET A 55 9.04 7.11 5.14
CA MET A 55 9.09 5.66 5.06
C MET A 55 7.67 5.12 4.87
N VAL A 56 7.48 4.32 3.83
CA VAL A 56 6.26 3.56 3.60
C VAL A 56 6.43 2.19 4.26
N TYR A 57 5.38 1.72 4.91
CA TYR A 57 5.34 0.40 5.55
C TYR A 57 4.25 -0.43 4.90
N GLU A 58 4.56 -1.71 4.65
CA GLU A 58 3.57 -2.71 4.32
C GLU A 58 3.07 -3.37 5.61
N ILE A 59 1.77 -3.28 5.82
CA ILE A 59 1.05 -3.99 6.88
C ILE A 59 0.24 -5.11 6.22
N LYS A 60 0.59 -6.34 6.55
CA LYS A 60 -0.21 -7.52 6.25
C LYS A 60 -1.03 -7.86 7.49
N VAL A 61 -2.34 -7.95 7.36
CA VAL A 61 -3.25 -8.21 8.48
C VAL A 61 -4.29 -9.26 8.09
N GLU A 62 -4.55 -10.21 8.98
CA GLU A 62 -5.72 -11.07 8.92
C GLU A 62 -6.76 -10.51 9.89
N LEU A 63 -7.92 -10.18 9.34
CA LEU A 63 -9.04 -9.61 10.05
C LEU A 63 -10.19 -10.61 10.12
N LYS A 64 -11.01 -10.48 11.14
CA LYS A 64 -12.32 -11.13 11.19
C LYS A 64 -13.17 -10.69 10.00
N ASP A 65 -13.70 -11.65 9.24
CA ASP A 65 -14.54 -11.38 8.06
C ASP A 65 -15.97 -11.00 8.47
N GLN A 66 -16.10 -9.82 9.07
CA GLN A 66 -17.37 -9.25 9.50
C GLN A 66 -17.46 -7.76 9.09
N PRO A 67 -18.68 -7.23 8.92
CA PRO A 67 -18.87 -5.81 8.66
C PRO A 67 -18.14 -4.93 9.67
N GLY A 68 -17.43 -3.91 9.18
CA GLY A 68 -16.73 -2.94 10.01
C GLY A 68 -15.33 -3.37 10.47
N ALA A 69 -14.89 -4.62 10.30
CA ALA A 69 -13.55 -5.04 10.73
C ALA A 69 -12.42 -4.21 10.08
N LEU A 70 -12.51 -3.99 8.77
CA LEU A 70 -11.57 -3.12 8.05
C LEU A 70 -11.66 -1.66 8.53
N ALA A 71 -12.87 -1.16 8.82
CA ALA A 71 -13.05 0.21 9.31
C ALA A 71 -12.43 0.40 10.69
N THR A 72 -12.59 -0.58 11.60
CA THR A 72 -11.94 -0.59 12.92
C THR A 72 -10.42 -0.54 12.77
N PHE A 73 -9.86 -1.38 11.90
CA PHE A 73 -8.42 -1.38 11.60
C PHE A 73 -7.95 -0.03 11.03
N SER A 74 -8.61 0.49 10.00
CA SER A 74 -8.26 1.77 9.37
C SER A 74 -8.38 2.97 10.33
N ASN A 75 -9.38 2.97 11.22
CA ASN A 75 -9.52 3.99 12.25
C ASN A 75 -8.37 3.93 13.25
N LYS A 76 -7.96 2.73 13.68
CA LYS A 76 -6.82 2.57 14.58
C LYS A 76 -5.51 3.05 13.95
N LEU A 77 -5.31 2.79 12.64
CA LEU A 77 -4.16 3.35 11.91
C LEU A 77 -4.15 4.88 11.95
N LYS A 78 -5.30 5.51 11.70
CA LYS A 78 -5.45 6.97 11.80
C LYS A 78 -5.10 7.48 13.20
N ASP A 79 -5.58 6.83 14.25
CA ASP A 79 -5.28 7.20 15.64
C ASP A 79 -3.78 7.08 15.98
N LEU A 80 -3.08 6.16 15.32
CA LEU A 80 -1.62 5.99 15.40
C LEU A 80 -0.86 7.01 14.55
N GLY A 81 -1.54 7.91 13.84
CA GLY A 81 -0.93 8.89 12.95
C GLY A 81 -0.38 8.27 11.67
N LEU A 82 -0.99 7.18 11.20
CA LEU A 82 -0.66 6.54 9.93
C LEU A 82 -1.71 6.88 8.87
N ASN A 83 -1.25 7.35 7.72
CA ASN A 83 -2.04 7.56 6.53
C ASN A 83 -2.06 6.27 5.70
N GLN A 84 -3.25 5.81 5.31
CA GLN A 84 -3.42 4.61 4.51
C GLN A 84 -3.42 4.96 3.02
N LEU A 85 -2.35 4.59 2.31
CA LEU A 85 -2.13 4.91 0.90
C LEU A 85 -2.86 3.92 -0.02
N ILE A 86 -2.70 2.64 0.25
CA ILE A 86 -3.30 1.55 -0.51
C ILE A 86 -3.86 0.55 0.48
N VAL A 87 -5.03 0.01 0.17
CA VAL A 87 -5.58 -1.16 0.85
C VAL A 87 -6.14 -2.14 -0.18
N LYS A 88 -5.72 -3.39 -0.07
CA LYS A 88 -6.23 -4.50 -0.88
C LYS A 88 -6.62 -5.61 0.07
N CYS A 89 -7.90 -5.97 0.06
CA CYS A 89 -8.42 -7.06 0.86
C CYS A 89 -8.94 -8.18 -0.02
N SER A 90 -8.88 -9.39 0.51
CA SER A 90 -9.45 -10.60 -0.08
C SER A 90 -9.94 -11.51 1.02
N THR A 91 -10.99 -12.28 0.74
CA THR A 91 -11.51 -13.26 1.69
C THR A 91 -10.64 -14.52 1.64
N LEU A 92 -10.05 -14.92 2.78
CA LEU A 92 -9.39 -16.22 2.92
C LEU A 92 -10.40 -17.32 3.23
N LYS A 93 -11.29 -17.05 4.19
CA LYS A 93 -12.36 -17.97 4.60
C LYS A 93 -13.61 -17.16 4.90
N ARG A 94 -14.64 -17.34 4.05
CA ARG A 94 -15.86 -16.53 4.08
C ARG A 94 -16.56 -16.61 5.44
N GLY A 95 -16.86 -15.46 6.01
CA GLY A 95 -17.52 -15.31 7.31
C GLY A 95 -16.60 -15.57 8.51
N GLU A 96 -15.32 -15.86 8.27
CA GLU A 96 -14.33 -16.12 9.31
C GLU A 96 -13.14 -15.17 9.19
N ILE A 97 -12.39 -15.23 8.09
CA ILE A 97 -11.10 -14.53 7.93
C ILE A 97 -11.01 -13.83 6.57
N GLY A 98 -10.73 -12.53 6.62
CA GLY A 98 -10.27 -11.72 5.50
C GLY A 98 -8.79 -11.38 5.66
N GLU A 99 -8.05 -11.34 4.58
CA GLU A 99 -6.66 -10.87 4.56
C GLU A 99 -6.63 -9.51 3.86
N CYS A 100 -5.92 -8.55 4.45
CA CYS A 100 -5.66 -7.25 3.86
C CYS A 100 -4.17 -6.94 3.83
N ILE A 101 -3.72 -6.36 2.72
CA ILE A 101 -2.43 -5.71 2.58
C ILE A 101 -2.67 -4.22 2.53
N SER A 102 -2.04 -3.48 3.43
CA SER A 102 -2.16 -2.04 3.56
C SER A 102 -0.80 -1.40 3.44
N LEU A 103 -0.64 -0.43 2.55
CA LEU A 103 0.55 0.42 2.50
C LEU A 103 0.26 1.71 3.22
N VAL A 104 1.11 2.06 4.19
CA VAL A 104 0.89 3.20 5.08
C VAL A 104 2.15 4.06 5.21
N GLU A 105 1.95 5.34 5.50
CA GLU A 105 3.03 6.27 5.81
C GLU A 105 2.71 7.06 7.09
N PRO A 106 3.69 7.52 7.86
CA PRO A 106 3.44 8.43 8.97
C PRO A 106 2.90 9.80 8.51
N VAL A 107 1.99 10.39 9.27
CA VAL A 107 1.41 11.70 8.95
C VAL A 107 2.41 12.82 9.25
N ALA A 108 3.05 12.80 10.42
CA ALA A 108 3.86 13.92 10.92
C ALA A 108 5.38 13.65 10.93
N SER A 109 5.80 12.40 11.00
CA SER A 109 7.21 12.00 11.10
C SER A 109 7.72 11.33 9.82
N ARG A 110 9.04 11.13 9.74
CA ARG A 110 9.68 10.35 8.67
C ARG A 110 9.42 8.84 8.83
N GLU A 111 9.35 8.37 10.07
CA GLU A 111 9.28 6.95 10.43
C GLU A 111 8.29 6.73 11.59
N VAL A 112 7.90 5.46 11.81
CA VAL A 112 7.11 5.04 12.97
C VAL A 112 7.83 4.01 13.83
N ASP A 113 7.48 3.97 15.11
CA ASP A 113 7.80 2.86 16.00
C ASP A 113 6.95 1.64 15.62
N VAL A 114 7.56 0.72 14.86
CA VAL A 114 6.91 -0.48 14.35
C VAL A 114 6.39 -1.37 15.48
N ASP A 115 7.11 -1.46 16.59
CA ASP A 115 6.70 -2.31 17.72
C ASP A 115 5.50 -1.71 18.44
N LYS A 116 5.46 -0.37 18.59
CA LYS A 116 4.25 0.31 19.08
C LYS A 116 3.06 0.07 18.16
N VAL A 117 3.24 0.20 16.85
CA VAL A 117 2.16 -0.04 15.88
C VAL A 117 1.63 -1.46 15.99
N LYS A 118 2.52 -2.47 16.05
CA LYS A 118 2.12 -3.87 16.22
C LYS A 118 1.34 -4.08 17.51
N ARG A 119 1.90 -3.67 18.66
CA ARG A 119 1.26 -3.80 19.96
C ARG A 119 -0.12 -3.15 20.03
N GLU A 120 -0.31 -2.02 19.35
CA GLU A 120 -1.58 -1.30 19.37
C GLU A 120 -2.64 -1.89 18.43
N LEU A 121 -2.22 -2.49 17.31
CA LEU A 121 -3.13 -3.16 16.37
C LEU A 121 -3.52 -4.57 16.84
N GLU A 122 -2.61 -5.30 17.49
CA GLU A 122 -2.87 -6.62 18.08
C GLU A 122 -3.91 -6.58 19.22
N LYS A 123 -4.16 -5.41 19.81
CA LYS A 123 -5.22 -5.21 20.82
C LYS A 123 -6.63 -5.20 20.23
N LEU A 124 -6.76 -5.07 18.91
CA LEU A 124 -8.06 -5.07 18.26
C LEU A 124 -8.62 -6.50 18.25
N ASP A 125 -9.85 -6.65 18.72
CA ASP A 125 -10.59 -7.92 18.75
C ASP A 125 -10.84 -8.52 17.35
N VAL A 126 -10.75 -7.68 16.32
CA VAL A 126 -10.91 -8.06 14.91
C VAL A 126 -9.62 -8.53 14.25
N VAL A 127 -8.45 -8.46 14.90
CA VAL A 127 -7.15 -8.84 14.31
C VAL A 127 -6.74 -10.24 14.77
N TYR A 128 -6.49 -11.13 13.81
CA TYR A 128 -5.98 -12.49 14.06
C TYR A 128 -4.48 -12.63 13.84
N TYR A 129 -3.94 -11.93 12.85
CA TYR A 129 -2.53 -11.96 12.51
C TYR A 129 -2.10 -10.59 12.00
N LEU A 130 -0.86 -10.20 12.29
CA LEU A 130 -0.29 -8.94 11.87
C LEU A 130 1.20 -9.12 11.52
N SER A 131 1.61 -8.50 10.42
CA SER A 131 3.01 -8.27 10.08
C SER A 131 3.16 -6.83 9.57
N VAL A 132 4.22 -6.17 10.02
CA VAL A 132 4.57 -4.80 9.63
C VAL A 132 6.04 -4.81 9.22
N LYS A 133 6.33 -4.36 8.01
CA LYS A 133 7.69 -4.23 7.49
C LYS A 133 7.85 -2.91 6.71
N PRO A 134 9.02 -2.27 6.76
CA PRO A 134 9.30 -1.16 5.86
C PRO A 134 9.27 -1.66 4.41
N LEU A 135 8.73 -0.85 3.51
CA LEU A 135 8.87 -1.06 2.08
C LEU A 135 10.25 -0.55 1.68
N GLU A 136 11.11 -1.41 1.14
CA GLU A 136 12.42 -0.97 0.66
C GLU A 136 12.24 0.00 -0.52
N VAL A 137 12.75 1.21 -0.37
CA VAL A 137 12.84 2.16 -1.49
C VAL A 137 14.05 1.74 -2.31
N THR A 138 13.81 1.08 -3.44
CA THR A 138 14.86 0.88 -4.43
C THR A 138 15.07 2.21 -5.15
N VAL A 139 16.06 2.98 -4.71
CA VAL A 139 16.50 4.17 -5.46
C VAL A 139 17.24 3.65 -6.69
N ALA A 140 16.62 3.79 -7.86
CA ALA A 140 17.25 3.51 -9.15
C ALA A 140 18.16 4.67 -9.57
#